data_AF-A0A8J9SGL2-F1
#
_entry.id   AF-A0A8J9SGL2-F1
#
_cell.length_a   1.000
_cell.length_b   1.000
_cell.length_c   1.000
_cell.angle_alpha   90.00
_cell.angle_beta   90.00
_cell.angle_gamma   90.00
#
_symmetry.space_group_name_H-M   'P 1'
#
loop_
_entity.id
_entity.type
_entity.pdbx_description
1 polymer ?
#
loop_
_entity_poly.entity_id
_entity_poly.type
_entity_poly.pdbx_seq_one_letter_code
_entity_poly.pdbx_strand_id
1 'polypeptide(L)'
;MDPFGAKATGTACIMATLLAVRAAKKRTLTTTGAVTGFVVGFLLVATGLRGLTLFFFYQLGSWATKYKTIRKQQLDATASDSAVRGPTQVLAVSLVAVLLSLMHAYICGAERAIVFHVNSRNDNDFITNLSSHLTLAVLAHHATSLADTLASELGILSKAPPFLVTQPWRSVPPGTNGGVTWMGTIWSVV
;
A
#
# COMPACT_ATOMS: atom_id res chain seq x y z
N MET A 1 -17.55 -12.19 3.28
CA MET A 1 -17.76 -11.98 4.73
C MET A 1 -18.60 -10.73 4.88
N ASP A 2 -19.54 -10.69 5.81
CA ASP A 2 -20.33 -9.48 6.04
C ASP A 2 -19.45 -8.41 6.70
N PRO A 3 -19.49 -7.16 6.21
CA PRO A 3 -18.72 -6.07 6.79
C PRO A 3 -19.12 -5.89 8.25
N PHE A 4 -18.12 -5.77 9.12
CA PHE A 4 -18.27 -5.67 10.58
C PHE A 4 -18.99 -6.85 11.26
N GLY A 5 -19.23 -7.95 10.54
CA GLY A 5 -19.74 -9.19 11.14
C GLY A 5 -18.73 -9.79 12.12
N ALA A 6 -19.20 -10.60 13.07
CA ALA A 6 -18.37 -11.16 14.15
C ALA A 6 -17.07 -11.84 13.64
N LYS A 7 -17.16 -12.56 12.51
CA LYS A 7 -16.00 -13.19 11.87
C LYS A 7 -15.02 -12.17 11.29
N ALA A 8 -15.51 -11.16 10.56
CA ALA A 8 -14.68 -10.12 9.93
C ALA A 8 -13.96 -9.29 11.00
N THR A 9 -14.69 -8.86 12.02
CA THR A 9 -14.17 -8.10 13.17
C THR A 9 -13.13 -8.89 13.95
N GLY A 10 -13.39 -10.19 14.20
CA GLY A 10 -12.42 -11.09 14.83
C GLY A 10 -11.12 -11.21 14.03
N THR A 11 -11.23 -11.46 12.72
CA THR A 11 -10.04 -11.51 11.84
C THR A 11 -9.30 -10.19 11.76
N ALA A 12 -10.03 -9.07 11.74
CA ALA A 12 -9.47 -7.72 11.69
C ALA A 12 -8.65 -7.41 12.94
N CYS A 13 -9.21 -7.67 14.13
CA CYS A 13 -8.50 -7.49 15.40
C CYS A 13 -7.21 -8.30 15.45
N ILE A 14 -7.27 -9.59 15.10
CA ILE A 14 -6.09 -10.48 15.15
C ILE A 14 -5.02 -9.97 14.18
N MET A 15 -5.38 -9.74 12.92
CA MET A 15 -4.42 -9.34 11.89
C MET A 15 -3.84 -7.96 12.11
N ALA A 16 -4.67 -6.98 12.48
CA ALA A 16 -4.22 -5.63 12.78
C ALA A 16 -3.26 -5.61 13.98
N THR A 17 -3.57 -6.38 15.03
CA THR A 17 -2.68 -6.52 16.20
C THR A 17 -1.34 -7.14 15.79
N LEU A 18 -1.37 -8.24 15.04
CA LEU A 18 -0.16 -8.92 14.58
C LEU A 18 0.73 -7.99 13.74
N LEU A 19 0.14 -7.23 12.82
CA LEU A 19 0.84 -6.26 11.99
C LEU A 19 1.43 -5.12 12.82
N ALA A 20 0.66 -4.51 13.72
CA ALA A 20 1.11 -3.41 14.56
C ALA A 20 2.25 -3.81 15.50
N VAL A 21 2.12 -4.97 16.17
CA VAL A 21 3.16 -5.51 17.06
C VAL A 21 4.42 -5.85 16.27
N ARG A 22 4.29 -6.49 15.10
CA ARG A 22 5.44 -6.82 14.24
C ARG A 22 6.12 -5.55 13.74
N ALA A 23 5.36 -4.52 13.36
CA ALA A 23 5.86 -3.24 12.91
C ALA A 23 6.66 -2.51 14.01
N ALA A 24 6.11 -2.45 15.23
CA ALA A 24 6.78 -1.87 16.38
C ALA A 24 8.05 -2.63 16.76
N LYS A 25 7.98 -3.97 16.83
CA LYS A 25 9.15 -4.82 17.16
C LYS A 25 10.27 -4.72 16.12
N LYS A 26 9.90 -4.62 14.84
CA LYS A 26 10.86 -4.44 13.74
C LYS A 26 11.34 -3.01 13.58
N ARG A 27 10.89 -2.07 14.42
CA ARG A 27 11.17 -0.63 14.33
C ARG A 27 10.94 -0.07 12.92
N THR A 28 9.94 -0.57 12.20
CA THR A 28 9.55 -0.05 10.89
C THR A 28 8.60 1.13 11.02
N LEU A 29 7.84 1.20 12.12
CA LEU A 29 6.97 2.32 12.46
C LEU A 29 7.29 2.85 13.85
N THR A 30 6.99 4.13 14.04
CA THR A 30 6.88 4.77 15.35
C THR A 30 5.75 4.13 16.18
N THR A 31 5.75 4.32 17.50
CA THR A 31 4.69 3.79 18.38
C THR A 31 3.32 4.34 18.00
N THR A 32 3.22 5.64 17.72
CA THR A 32 2.00 6.29 17.23
C THR A 32 1.64 5.81 15.83
N GLY A 33 2.63 5.63 14.95
CA GLY A 33 2.42 5.02 13.64
C GLY A 33 1.86 3.60 13.72
N ALA A 34 2.33 2.78 14.66
CA ALA A 34 1.82 1.42 14.85
C ALA A 34 0.36 1.40 15.32
N VAL A 35 -0.04 2.33 16.19
CA VAL A 35 -1.45 2.52 16.59
C VAL A 35 -2.30 2.95 15.38
N THR A 36 -1.83 3.91 14.60
CA THR A 36 -2.51 4.30 13.35
C THR A 36 -2.62 3.14 12.37
N GLY A 37 -1.56 2.36 12.21
CA GLY A 37 -1.53 1.17 11.37
C GLY A 37 -2.49 0.08 11.85
N PHE A 38 -2.66 -0.07 13.17
CA PHE A 38 -3.68 -0.94 13.75
C PHE A 38 -5.09 -0.50 13.32
N VAL A 39 -5.43 0.78 13.49
CA VAL A 39 -6.76 1.30 13.14
C VAL A 39 -7.04 1.14 11.65
N VAL A 40 -6.08 1.51 10.80
CA VAL A 40 -6.19 1.36 9.34
C VAL A 40 -6.36 -0.11 8.93
N GLY A 41 -5.50 -1.00 9.46
CA GLY A 41 -5.57 -2.43 9.16
C GLY A 41 -6.86 -3.07 9.67
N PHE A 42 -7.35 -2.64 10.83
CA PHE A 42 -8.63 -3.09 11.36
C PHE A 42 -9.77 -2.69 10.44
N LEU A 43 -9.86 -1.42 10.06
CA LEU A 43 -10.95 -0.93 9.20
C LEU A 43 -10.96 -1.65 7.85
N LEU A 44 -9.81 -1.81 7.21
CA LEU A 44 -9.71 -2.47 5.90
C LEU A 44 -10.09 -3.96 5.93
N VAL A 45 -9.72 -4.69 7.00
CA VAL A 45 -10.06 -6.12 7.12
C VAL A 45 -11.49 -6.31 7.65
N ALA A 46 -12.00 -5.37 8.45
CA ALA A 46 -13.36 -5.43 8.99
C ALA A 46 -14.41 -5.20 7.90
N THR A 47 -14.10 -4.44 6.85
CA THR A 47 -14.98 -4.23 5.69
C THR A 47 -14.99 -5.42 4.72
N GLY A 48 -13.93 -6.24 4.69
CA GLY A 48 -13.85 -7.41 3.83
C GLY A 48 -12.51 -8.15 3.88
N LEU A 49 -12.49 -9.39 3.37
CA LEU A 49 -11.30 -10.23 3.34
C LEU A 49 -10.24 -9.66 2.38
N ARG A 50 -10.65 -8.88 1.37
CA ARG A 50 -9.75 -8.08 0.52
C ARG A 50 -8.83 -7.14 1.29
N GLY A 51 -9.20 -6.70 2.49
CA GLY A 51 -8.31 -5.94 3.37
C GLY A 51 -7.00 -6.66 3.70
N LEU A 52 -6.97 -7.99 3.59
CA LEU A 52 -5.75 -8.78 3.75
C LEU A 52 -4.70 -8.52 2.66
N THR A 53 -5.08 -7.95 1.51
CA THR A 53 -4.10 -7.55 0.47
C THR A 53 -3.07 -6.55 1.02
N LEU A 54 -3.49 -5.66 1.94
CA LEU A 54 -2.59 -4.75 2.65
C LEU A 54 -1.48 -5.49 3.39
N PHE A 55 -1.76 -6.67 3.96
CA PHE A 55 -0.76 -7.47 4.67
C PHE A 55 0.38 -7.87 3.73
N PHE A 56 0.04 -8.37 2.53
CA PHE A 56 1.03 -8.78 1.53
C PHE A 56 1.85 -7.58 1.05
N PHE A 57 1.20 -6.48 0.72
CA PHE A 57 1.87 -5.26 0.27
C PHE A 57 2.78 -4.66 1.34
N TYR A 58 2.31 -4.62 2.59
CA TYR A 58 3.13 -4.17 3.71
C TYR A 58 4.35 -5.07 3.91
N GLN A 59 4.20 -6.39 3.72
CA GLN A 59 5.29 -7.31 3.93
C GLN A 59 6.36 -7.21 2.84
N LEU A 60 5.96 -7.00 1.58
CA LEU A 60 6.85 -6.74 0.44
C LEU A 60 7.54 -5.38 0.57
N GLY A 61 6.78 -4.32 0.85
CA GLY A 61 7.35 -2.97 1.05
C GLY A 61 8.34 -2.94 2.22
N SER A 62 8.00 -3.55 3.35
CA SER A 62 8.90 -3.67 4.50
C SER A 62 10.18 -4.44 4.20
N TRP A 63 10.10 -5.44 3.31
CA TRP A 63 11.28 -6.17 2.86
C TRP A 63 12.16 -5.27 1.99
N ALA A 64 11.58 -4.55 1.03
CA ALA A 64 12.31 -3.65 0.16
C ALA A 64 13.02 -2.53 0.93
N THR A 65 12.35 -1.91 1.91
CA THR A 65 12.96 -0.87 2.78
C THR A 65 14.16 -1.41 3.56
N LYS A 66 14.08 -2.65 4.06
CA LYS A 66 15.18 -3.27 4.82
C LYS A 66 16.28 -3.87 3.95
N TYR A 67 16.06 -4.04 2.66
CA TYR A 67 17.06 -4.63 1.77
C TYR A 67 18.24 -3.67 1.61
N LYS A 68 19.45 -4.12 2.00
CA LYS A 68 20.71 -3.37 1.86
C LYS A 68 20.70 -1.95 2.46
N THR A 69 20.06 -1.76 3.62
CA THR A 69 19.92 -0.44 4.28
C THR A 69 21.23 0.32 4.44
N ILE A 70 22.35 -0.34 4.78
CA ILE A 70 23.67 0.31 4.94
C ILE A 70 24.11 1.00 3.64
N ARG A 71 23.91 0.34 2.50
CA ARG A 71 24.29 0.90 1.19
C ARG A 71 23.39 2.07 0.79
N LYS A 72 22.10 2.01 1.13
CA LYS A 72 21.15 3.11 0.89
C LYS A 72 21.54 4.36 1.66
N GLN A 73 21.91 4.21 2.93
CA GLN A 73 22.36 5.31 3.79
C GLN A 73 23.64 6.00 3.28
N GLN A 74 24.50 5.27 2.55
CA GLN A 74 25.67 5.85 1.90
C GLN A 74 25.34 6.62 0.62
N LEU A 75 24.24 6.25 -0.04
CA LEU A 75 23.83 6.83 -1.33
C LEU A 75 22.85 7.99 -1.17
N ASP A 76 22.14 8.06 -0.04
CA ASP A 76 21.16 9.10 0.24
C ASP A 76 21.15 9.44 1.74
N ALA A 77 21.47 10.69 2.06
CA ALA A 77 21.47 11.21 3.42
C ALA A 77 20.07 11.17 4.07
N THR A 78 19.00 11.28 3.26
CA THR A 78 17.60 11.22 3.71
C THR A 78 17.08 9.79 3.90
N ALA A 79 17.86 8.77 3.53
CA ALA A 79 17.48 7.37 3.73
C ALA A 79 17.32 6.98 5.22
N SER A 80 17.92 7.75 6.14
CA SER A 80 17.80 7.53 7.59
C SER A 80 16.41 7.92 8.12
N ASP A 81 15.84 9.03 7.63
CA ASP A 81 14.49 9.48 7.97
C ASP A 81 13.39 8.56 7.39
N SER A 82 13.65 7.94 6.23
CA SER A 82 12.68 7.06 5.58
C SER A 82 12.57 5.66 6.25
N ALA A 83 13.50 5.30 7.13
CA ALA A 83 13.57 3.97 7.73
C ALA A 83 12.45 3.69 8.76
N VAL A 84 11.91 4.74 9.41
CA VAL A 84 10.87 4.62 10.44
C VAL A 84 9.66 5.48 10.07
N ARG A 85 8.53 4.83 9.79
CA ARG A 85 7.32 5.53 9.32
C ARG A 85 6.48 6.10 10.47
N GLY A 86 6.07 7.35 10.32
CA GLY A 86 5.18 8.08 11.24
C GLY A 86 3.69 7.85 10.97
N PRO A 87 2.79 8.30 11.87
CA PRO A 87 1.34 8.20 11.70
C PRO A 87 0.83 8.98 10.48
N THR A 88 1.40 10.14 10.19
CA THR A 88 1.06 10.95 9.01
C THR A 88 1.36 10.23 7.71
N GLN A 89 2.51 9.55 7.62
CA GLN A 89 2.88 8.75 6.46
C GLN A 89 1.94 7.55 6.28
N VAL A 90 1.54 6.89 7.38
CA VAL A 90 0.59 5.77 7.33
C VAL A 90 -0.78 6.25 6.82
N LEU A 91 -1.27 7.39 7.30
CA LEU A 91 -2.55 7.96 6.86
C LEU A 91 -2.48 8.45 5.41
N ALA A 92 -1.41 9.15 5.02
CA ALA A 92 -1.25 9.64 3.66
C ALA A 92 -1.35 8.52 2.62
N VAL A 93 -0.77 7.35 2.93
CA VAL A 93 -0.78 6.19 2.03
C VAL A 93 -2.06 5.38 2.12
N SER A 94 -2.81 5.43 3.23
CA SER A 94 -3.91 4.46 3.45
C SER A 94 -5.31 5.07 3.53
N LEU A 95 -5.44 6.39 3.71
CA LEU A 95 -6.72 7.05 3.95
C LEU A 95 -7.71 6.86 2.79
N VAL A 96 -7.25 7.02 1.55
CA VAL A 96 -8.10 6.85 0.35
C VAL A 96 -8.64 5.43 0.27
N ALA A 97 -7.78 4.42 0.47
CA ALA A 97 -8.21 3.02 0.48
C ALA A 97 -9.24 2.73 1.58
N VAL A 98 -9.04 3.27 2.79
CA VAL A 98 -9.99 3.14 3.90
C VAL A 98 -11.34 3.75 3.54
N LEU A 99 -11.36 4.97 3.00
CA LEU A 99 -12.61 5.66 2.61
C LEU A 99 -13.37 4.89 1.52
N LEU A 100 -12.66 4.43 0.48
CA LEU A 100 -13.27 3.64 -0.59
C LEU A 100 -13.80 2.29 -0.08
N SER A 101 -13.09 1.66 0.86
CA SER A 101 -13.51 0.39 1.45
C SER A 101 -14.72 0.54 2.38
N LEU A 102 -14.78 1.62 3.17
CA LEU A 102 -15.96 1.95 3.98
C LEU A 102 -17.17 2.28 3.11
N MET A 103 -16.96 3.05 2.03
CA MET A 103 -18.00 3.34 1.05
C MET A 103 -18.53 2.07 0.38
N HIS A 104 -17.64 1.14 0.02
CA HIS A 104 -18.01 -0.17 -0.51
C HIS A 104 -18.86 -0.96 0.50
N ALA A 105 -18.42 -1.04 1.76
CA ALA A 105 -19.16 -1.75 2.81
C ALA A 105 -20.53 -1.13 3.09
N TYR A 106 -20.65 0.20 3.06
CA TYR A 106 -21.91 0.90 3.33
C TYR A 106 -22.91 0.79 2.17
N ILE A 107 -22.46 0.94 0.93
CA ILE A 107 -23.36 1.00 -0.25
C ILE A 107 -23.59 -0.39 -0.85
N CYS A 108 -22.54 -1.21 -0.96
CA CYS A 108 -22.59 -2.51 -1.64
C CYS A 108 -22.77 -3.69 -0.68
N GLY A 109 -22.45 -3.51 0.60
CA GLY A 109 -22.57 -4.52 1.65
C GLY A 109 -21.45 -5.56 1.58
N ALA A 110 -21.82 -6.84 1.66
CA ALA A 110 -20.87 -7.95 1.67
C ALA A 110 -19.99 -8.00 0.41
N GLU A 111 -18.76 -8.45 0.59
CA GLU A 111 -17.79 -8.60 -0.48
C GLU A 111 -18.29 -9.56 -1.58
N ARG A 112 -18.29 -9.10 -2.84
CA ARG A 112 -18.73 -9.85 -4.03
C ARG A 112 -17.61 -10.02 -5.03
N ALA A 113 -17.66 -11.07 -5.86
CA ALA A 113 -16.71 -11.28 -6.95
C ALA A 113 -16.64 -10.06 -7.89
N ILE A 114 -15.46 -9.79 -8.44
CA ILE A 114 -15.27 -8.69 -9.41
C ILE A 114 -15.82 -9.16 -10.75
N VAL A 115 -16.75 -8.38 -11.31
CA VAL A 115 -17.36 -8.67 -12.61
C VAL A 115 -16.91 -7.62 -13.60
N PHE A 116 -16.18 -8.02 -14.63
CA PHE A 116 -15.65 -7.12 -15.67
C PHE A 116 -16.58 -6.96 -16.88
N HIS A 117 -17.50 -7.92 -17.09
CA HIS A 117 -18.49 -7.88 -18.17
C HIS A 117 -19.89 -7.91 -17.57
N VAL A 118 -20.55 -6.75 -17.57
CA VAL A 118 -21.94 -6.65 -17.14
C VAL A 118 -22.83 -6.53 -18.37
N ASN A 119 -23.67 -7.55 -18.61
CA ASN A 119 -24.73 -7.48 -19.59
C ASN A 119 -25.83 -6.58 -19.04
N SER A 120 -25.72 -5.29 -19.35
CA SER A 120 -26.57 -4.21 -18.85
C SER A 120 -28.02 -4.40 -19.29
N ARG A 121 -28.87 -4.93 -18.40
CA ARG A 121 -30.32 -5.03 -18.63
C ARG A 121 -31.17 -4.89 -17.37
N ASN A 122 -30.60 -4.76 -16.16
CA ASN A 122 -31.36 -4.72 -14.91
C ASN A 122 -30.74 -3.78 -13.84
N ASP A 123 -31.54 -3.20 -12.95
CA ASP A 123 -31.06 -2.25 -11.91
C ASP A 123 -30.06 -2.87 -10.90
N ASN A 124 -30.09 -4.20 -10.71
CA ASN A 124 -29.08 -4.94 -9.94
C ASN A 124 -27.67 -4.83 -10.53
N ASP A 125 -27.54 -4.34 -11.76
CA ASP A 125 -26.29 -4.13 -12.46
C ASP A 125 -25.53 -2.92 -11.90
N PHE A 126 -26.22 -1.87 -11.41
CA PHE A 126 -25.53 -0.65 -10.93
C PHE A 126 -24.71 -0.91 -9.67
N ILE A 127 -25.30 -1.54 -8.64
CA ILE A 127 -24.61 -1.85 -7.38
C ILE A 127 -23.45 -2.83 -7.63
N THR A 128 -23.64 -3.78 -8.54
CA THR A 128 -22.63 -4.78 -8.91
C THR A 128 -21.45 -4.14 -9.64
N ASN A 129 -21.73 -3.22 -10.57
CA ASN A 129 -20.72 -2.41 -11.23
C ASN A 129 -19.97 -1.54 -10.22
N LEU A 130 -20.67 -0.78 -9.38
CA LEU A 130 -20.04 0.09 -8.39
C LEU A 130 -19.16 -0.70 -7.41
N SER A 131 -19.63 -1.86 -6.94
CA SER A 131 -18.86 -2.77 -6.08
C SER A 131 -17.54 -3.20 -6.73
N SER A 132 -17.59 -3.54 -8.02
CA SER A 132 -16.41 -3.94 -8.79
C SER A 132 -15.42 -2.78 -8.98
N HIS A 133 -15.90 -1.60 -9.34
CA HIS A 133 -15.07 -0.40 -9.51
C HIS A 133 -14.41 0.03 -8.20
N LEU A 134 -15.15 0.07 -7.08
CA LEU A 134 -14.59 0.43 -5.77
C LEU A 134 -13.53 -0.58 -5.31
N THR A 135 -13.77 -1.88 -5.55
CA THR A 135 -12.77 -2.91 -5.27
C THR A 135 -11.51 -2.69 -6.09
N LEU A 136 -11.66 -2.48 -7.40
CA LEU A 136 -10.52 -2.26 -8.29
C LEU A 136 -9.75 -1.00 -7.90
N ALA A 137 -10.45 0.06 -7.47
CA ALA A 137 -9.83 1.28 -6.99
C ALA A 137 -8.99 1.05 -5.73
N VAL A 138 -9.49 0.27 -4.76
CA VAL A 138 -8.71 -0.10 -3.55
C VAL A 138 -7.49 -0.94 -3.91
N LEU A 139 -7.64 -1.93 -4.78
CA LEU A 139 -6.53 -2.77 -5.22
C LEU A 139 -5.47 -1.97 -6.00
N ALA A 140 -5.91 -1.13 -6.93
CA ALA A 140 -5.04 -0.25 -7.71
C ALA A 140 -4.29 0.72 -6.80
N HIS A 141 -4.96 1.35 -5.84
CA HIS A 141 -4.35 2.26 -4.87
C HIS A 141 -3.20 1.59 -4.09
N HIS A 142 -3.44 0.38 -3.58
CA HIS A 142 -2.40 -0.36 -2.87
C HIS A 142 -1.27 -0.84 -3.79
N ALA A 143 -1.59 -1.29 -5.02
CA ALA A 143 -0.60 -1.68 -6.01
C ALA A 143 0.30 -0.50 -6.40
N THR A 144 -0.27 0.68 -6.68
CA THR A 144 0.50 1.90 -6.98
C THR A 144 1.38 2.31 -5.81
N SER A 145 0.87 2.23 -4.58
CA SER A 145 1.66 2.55 -3.37
C SER A 145 2.82 1.58 -3.16
N LEU A 146 2.61 0.28 -3.45
CA LEU A 146 3.69 -0.71 -3.40
C LEU A 146 4.71 -0.45 -4.51
N ALA A 147 4.25 -0.22 -5.74
CA ALA A 147 5.11 0.05 -6.90
C ALA A 147 6.03 1.25 -6.65
N ASP A 148 5.50 2.33 -6.09
CA ASP A 148 6.26 3.51 -5.68
C ASP A 148 7.32 3.18 -4.60
N THR A 149 6.93 2.38 -3.60
CA THR A 149 7.85 1.91 -2.56
C THR A 149 8.96 1.03 -3.16
N LEU A 150 8.63 0.07 -4.02
CA LEU A 150 9.61 -0.83 -4.63
C LEU A 150 10.56 -0.08 -5.55
N ALA A 151 10.05 0.85 -6.36
CA ALA A 151 10.85 1.65 -7.29
C ALA A 151 11.85 2.54 -6.56
N SER A 152 11.42 3.25 -5.51
CA SER A 152 12.29 4.14 -4.74
C SER A 152 13.32 3.34 -3.92
N GLU A 153 12.87 2.30 -3.22
CA GLU A 153 13.72 1.51 -2.31
C GLU A 153 14.70 0.60 -3.05
N LEU A 154 14.35 0.02 -4.19
CA LEU A 154 15.24 -0.87 -4.94
C LEU A 154 15.95 -0.14 -6.09
N GLY A 155 15.34 0.91 -6.64
CA GLY A 155 15.92 1.71 -7.72
C GLY A 155 17.15 2.51 -7.28
N ILE A 156 17.22 2.99 -6.04
CA ILE A 156 18.42 3.67 -5.51
C ILE A 156 19.67 2.77 -5.53
N LEU A 157 19.49 1.45 -5.53
CA LEU A 157 20.59 0.49 -5.56
C LEU A 157 21.10 0.19 -6.98
N SER A 158 20.52 0.82 -8.00
CA SER A 158 20.96 0.70 -9.40
C SER A 158 22.43 1.08 -9.57
N LYS A 159 23.14 0.32 -10.41
CA LYS A 159 24.51 0.68 -10.82
C LYS A 159 24.53 1.79 -11.87
N ALA A 160 23.48 1.86 -12.70
CA ALA A 160 23.32 2.92 -13.70
C ALA A 160 22.82 4.20 -13.01
N PRO A 161 23.34 5.38 -13.40
CA PRO A 161 22.94 6.64 -12.81
C PRO A 161 21.45 6.93 -13.10
N PRO A 162 20.69 7.46 -12.13
CA PRO A 162 19.32 7.88 -12.38
C PRO A 162 19.26 9.05 -13.38
N PHE A 163 18.14 9.17 -14.07
CA PHE A 163 17.83 10.29 -14.96
C PHE A 163 16.58 11.03 -14.48
N LEU A 164 16.45 12.32 -14.80
CA LEU A 164 15.26 13.10 -14.45
C LEU A 164 14.10 12.79 -15.39
N VAL A 165 12.89 12.63 -14.83
CA VAL A 165 11.67 12.45 -15.64
C VAL A 165 11.42 13.64 -16.58
N THR A 166 11.71 14.86 -16.12
CA THR A 166 11.51 16.10 -16.90
C THR A 166 12.58 16.32 -17.96
N GLN A 167 13.78 15.75 -17.77
CA GLN A 167 14.92 15.88 -18.68
C GLN A 167 15.63 14.53 -18.78
N PRO A 168 15.10 13.58 -19.58
CA PRO A 168 15.62 12.20 -19.61
C PRO A 168 17.09 12.08 -20.01
N TRP A 169 17.62 13.08 -20.70
CA TRP A 169 19.01 13.19 -21.12
C TRP A 169 19.97 13.54 -19.98
N ARG A 170 19.44 14.00 -18.84
CA ARG A 170 20.22 14.49 -17.71
C ARG A 170 20.31 13.42 -16.62
N SER A 171 21.51 12.89 -16.42
CA SER A 171 21.82 12.04 -15.28
C SER A 171 21.96 12.86 -14.00
N VAL A 172 21.46 12.31 -12.90
CA VAL A 172 21.51 12.92 -11.55
C VAL A 172 22.12 11.94 -10.55
N PRO A 173 22.63 12.42 -9.40
CA PRO A 173 23.10 11.54 -8.33
C PRO A 173 21.98 10.64 -7.78
N PRO A 174 22.29 9.41 -7.33
CA PRO A 174 21.38 8.60 -6.53
C PRO A 174 20.82 9.39 -5.33
N GLY A 175 19.56 9.17 -4.98
CA GLY A 175 18.88 9.93 -3.91
C GLY A 175 18.30 11.28 -4.35
N THR A 176 18.47 11.70 -5.61
CA THR A 176 17.83 12.91 -6.13
C THR A 176 16.32 12.71 -6.26
N ASN A 177 15.52 13.57 -5.61
CA ASN A 177 14.06 13.58 -5.76
C ASN A 177 13.65 13.71 -7.24
N GLY A 178 12.81 12.80 -7.72
CA GLY A 178 12.36 12.76 -9.12
C GLY A 178 13.33 12.06 -10.09
N GLY A 179 14.45 11.50 -9.59
CA GLY A 179 15.33 10.64 -10.37
C GLY A 179 14.76 9.23 -10.54
N VAL A 180 14.78 8.72 -11.77
CA VAL A 180 14.29 7.38 -12.12
C VAL A 180 15.43 6.51 -12.63
N THR A 181 15.38 5.22 -12.32
CA THR A 181 16.31 4.21 -12.83
C THR A 181 15.55 3.07 -13.51
N TRP A 182 16.15 2.44 -14.52
CA TRP A 182 15.56 1.26 -15.16
C TRP A 182 15.27 0.12 -14.18
N MET A 183 16.16 -0.08 -13.21
CA MET A 183 15.96 -1.08 -12.16
C MET A 183 14.72 -0.74 -11.31
N GLY A 184 14.54 0.53 -10.92
CA GLY A 184 13.35 0.99 -10.21
C GLY A 184 12.07 0.81 -11.03
N THR A 185 12.10 1.13 -12.32
CA THR A 185 10.97 0.92 -13.23
C THR A 185 10.57 -0.55 -13.33
N ILE A 186 11.53 -1.47 -13.44
CA ILE A 186 11.23 -2.91 -13.47
C ILE A 186 10.58 -3.36 -12.16
N TRP A 187 11.10 -2.90 -11.01
CA TRP A 187 10.52 -3.23 -9.71
C TRP A 187 9.14 -2.61 -9.46
N SER A 188 8.77 -1.51 -10.13
CA SER A 188 7.41 -0.96 -10.07
C SER A 188 6.35 -1.80 -10.77
N VAL A 189 6.76 -2.68 -11.69
CA VAL A 189 5.84 -3.56 -12.46
C VAL A 189 5.49 -4.83 -11.68
N VAL A 190 6.33 -5.21 -10.71
CA VAL A 190 6.19 -6.41 -9.86
C VAL A 190 5.24 -6.15 -8.70
#